data_AF-A0A257A7Q6-F1
#
_entry.id   AF-A0A257A7Q6-F1
#
_cell.length_a   1.000
_cell.length_b   1.000
_cell.length_c   1.000
_cell.angle_alpha   90.00
_cell.angle_beta   90.00
_cell.angle_gamma   90.00
#
_symmetry.space_group_name_H-M   'P 1'
#
loop_
_entity.id
_entity.type
_entity.pdbx_description
1 polymer ?
#
loop_
_entity_poly.entity_id
_entity_poly.type
_entity_poly.pdbx_seq_one_letter_code
_entity_poly.pdbx_strand_id
1 'polypeptide(L)'
;ARNEVWKEIREEFAYWYPVDINLGGKEHKTVHFPVFIMNHVAIFPQKYWPKGIFVNWWITQKEGMKISKSKGGAEPIPDAAQKYGVDAMRLYYAHVGSPFIDIEWDGSTVEQYKKRLSRLYNLFEELRKVNGGKKEIDKWLSSAFNEKIREAREAMEEYELRKATTAIFFDIPNIFSWYIRRGGENEDLLHSLIEKWIKAMAPFTPHIAEEMWEKIGSGFVSLQNFPEPEEINEEVLKAEEMLKRTIEDIEEIKKVTGIKPSEIYIYIAPKWKWDLAQKAMELHKKGMLEMKYIMEEAKKLGLDMKEVAKFAKKIMEEVRKESFLRIDEKKYFESAKEFLEKEFGASFHIDAEYDPANRRQNAMPLRPAIYME
;
A
#
# COMPACT_ATOMS: atom_id res chain seq x y z
N ALA A 1 47.14 0.94 -34.82
CA ALA A 1 46.04 -0.05 -34.86
C ALA A 1 45.71 -0.70 -33.51
N ARG A 2 46.65 -0.89 -32.55
CA ARG A 2 46.29 -1.43 -31.22
C ARG A 2 45.69 -0.41 -30.23
N ASN A 3 45.76 0.90 -30.51
CA ASN A 3 45.48 1.93 -29.49
C ASN A 3 43.97 2.18 -29.23
N GLU A 4 43.10 1.98 -30.23
CA GLU A 4 41.67 2.26 -30.08
C GLU A 4 40.96 1.21 -29.22
N VAL A 5 41.21 -0.09 -29.45
CA VAL A 5 40.61 -1.16 -28.64
C VAL A 5 41.04 -1.07 -27.17
N TRP A 6 42.32 -0.78 -26.88
CA TRP A 6 42.77 -0.58 -25.50
C TRP A 6 42.11 0.63 -24.84
N LYS A 7 41.87 1.69 -25.61
CA LYS A 7 41.19 2.89 -25.13
C LYS A 7 39.73 2.58 -24.79
N GLU A 8 39.02 1.89 -25.68
CA GLU A 8 37.64 1.46 -25.49
C GLU A 8 37.48 0.56 -24.25
N ILE A 9 38.34 -0.46 -24.10
CA ILE A 9 38.34 -1.33 -22.90
C ILE A 9 38.54 -0.51 -21.61
N ARG A 10 39.43 0.48 -21.64
CA ARG A 10 39.70 1.33 -20.48
C ARG A 10 38.55 2.29 -20.18
N GLU A 11 37.89 2.81 -21.21
CA GLU A 11 36.72 3.68 -21.08
C GLU A 11 35.53 2.90 -20.51
N GLU A 12 35.26 1.68 -20.99
CA GLU A 12 34.25 0.78 -20.42
C GLU A 12 34.52 0.48 -18.95
N PHE A 13 35.75 0.11 -18.58
CA PHE A 13 36.10 -0.09 -17.18
C PHE A 13 35.87 1.18 -16.35
N ALA A 14 36.33 2.34 -16.84
CA ALA A 14 36.20 3.59 -16.11
C ALA A 14 34.75 4.09 -15.98
N TYR A 15 33.86 3.67 -16.90
CA TYR A 15 32.44 3.98 -16.87
C TYR A 15 31.67 3.09 -15.89
N TRP A 16 31.86 1.76 -15.96
CA TRP A 16 31.10 0.80 -15.16
C TRP A 16 31.58 0.65 -13.72
N TYR A 17 32.85 0.97 -13.42
CA TYR A 17 33.35 0.97 -12.04
C TYR A 17 33.08 2.31 -11.33
N PRO A 18 32.89 2.28 -10.00
CA PRO A 18 32.97 1.12 -9.10
C PRO A 18 31.74 0.21 -9.13
N VAL A 19 31.88 -1.02 -8.62
CA VAL A 19 30.75 -1.92 -8.38
C VAL A 19 29.76 -1.25 -7.41
N ASP A 20 28.56 -0.91 -7.90
CA ASP A 20 27.53 -0.24 -7.10
C ASP A 20 27.01 -1.14 -5.98
N ILE A 21 26.70 -2.39 -6.31
CA ILE A 21 26.24 -3.39 -5.34
C ILE A 21 26.71 -4.78 -5.72
N ASN A 22 27.26 -5.51 -4.75
CA ASN A 22 27.58 -6.93 -4.87
C ASN A 22 26.57 -7.75 -4.05
N LEU A 23 25.76 -8.56 -4.74
CA LEU A 23 24.71 -9.39 -4.16
C LEU A 23 25.23 -10.81 -3.95
N GLY A 24 25.02 -11.39 -2.76
CA GLY A 24 25.35 -12.80 -2.55
C GLY A 24 24.81 -13.40 -1.25
N GLY A 25 24.79 -14.72 -1.20
CA GLY A 25 24.31 -15.47 -0.04
C GLY A 25 25.16 -15.29 1.21
N LYS A 26 24.56 -15.53 2.38
CA LYS A 26 25.20 -15.38 3.69
C LYS A 26 26.49 -16.19 3.87
N GLU A 27 26.66 -17.28 3.12
CA GLU A 27 27.89 -18.07 3.08
C GLU A 27 29.12 -17.30 2.58
N HIS A 28 28.92 -16.23 1.81
CA HIS A 28 29.99 -15.41 1.26
C HIS A 28 30.55 -14.39 2.27
N LYS A 29 29.87 -14.18 3.40
CA LYS A 29 30.24 -13.20 4.45
C LYS A 29 31.62 -13.44 5.06
N THR A 30 32.06 -14.68 5.18
CA THR A 30 33.28 -15.02 5.93
C THR A 30 34.53 -15.10 5.06
N VAL A 31 34.40 -15.29 3.76
CA VAL A 31 35.54 -15.49 2.86
C VAL A 31 35.45 -14.57 1.64
N HIS A 32 34.43 -14.75 0.80
CA HIS A 32 34.34 -14.06 -0.47
C HIS A 32 34.24 -12.53 -0.31
N PHE A 33 33.33 -12.01 0.50
CA PHE A 33 33.17 -10.57 0.68
C PHE A 33 34.39 -9.89 1.33
N PRO A 34 35.02 -10.44 2.39
CA PRO A 34 36.28 -9.92 2.90
C PRO A 34 37.39 -9.89 1.85
N VAL A 35 37.58 -11.00 1.12
CA VAL A 35 38.61 -11.10 0.06
C VAL A 35 38.30 -10.16 -1.10
N PHE A 36 37.03 -9.98 -1.46
CA PHE A 36 36.56 -9.01 -2.47
C PHE A 36 36.99 -7.60 -2.08
N ILE A 37 36.73 -7.16 -0.84
CA ILE A 37 37.14 -5.84 -0.35
C ILE A 37 38.67 -5.72 -0.33
N MET A 38 39.37 -6.70 0.25
CA MET A 38 40.83 -6.69 0.38
C MET A 38 41.52 -6.54 -0.98
N ASN A 39 41.09 -7.30 -2.00
CA ASN A 39 41.67 -7.20 -3.34
C ASN A 39 41.37 -5.85 -3.99
N HIS A 40 40.16 -5.29 -3.83
CA HIS A 40 39.84 -3.98 -4.39
C HIS A 40 40.69 -2.87 -3.79
N VAL A 41 40.90 -2.90 -2.46
CA VAL A 41 41.74 -1.93 -1.76
C VAL A 41 43.22 -2.08 -2.14
N ALA A 42 43.69 -3.32 -2.33
CA ALA A 42 45.09 -3.59 -2.67
C ALA A 42 45.46 -3.20 -4.12
N ILE A 43 44.52 -3.33 -5.06
CA ILE A 43 44.78 -3.18 -6.50
C ILE A 43 44.30 -1.82 -7.03
N PHE A 44 43.14 -1.34 -6.58
CA PHE A 44 42.49 -0.18 -7.17
C PHE A 44 42.58 1.08 -6.31
N PRO A 45 42.70 2.27 -6.92
CA PRO A 45 42.54 3.53 -6.21
C PRO A 45 41.11 3.64 -5.63
N GLN A 46 40.98 4.44 -4.57
CA GLN A 46 39.74 4.56 -3.79
C GLN A 46 38.48 4.85 -4.60
N LYS A 47 38.60 5.61 -5.70
CA LYS A 47 37.46 5.92 -6.59
C LYS A 47 36.81 4.69 -7.26
N TYR A 48 37.50 3.55 -7.28
CA TYR A 48 37.03 2.29 -7.85
C TYR A 48 36.69 1.24 -6.77
N TRP A 49 36.67 1.63 -5.49
CA TRP A 49 36.26 0.72 -4.43
C TRP A 49 34.75 0.45 -4.48
N PRO A 50 34.30 -0.79 -4.17
CA PRO A 50 32.88 -1.14 -4.18
C PRO A 50 32.05 -0.22 -3.27
N LYS A 51 30.85 0.14 -3.72
CA LYS A 51 29.94 1.04 -2.96
C LYS A 51 29.05 0.28 -1.98
N GLY A 52 28.70 -0.97 -2.27
CA GLY A 52 27.76 -1.74 -1.44
C GLY A 52 27.90 -3.25 -1.56
N ILE A 53 27.55 -3.95 -0.49
CA ILE A 53 27.36 -5.40 -0.46
C ILE A 53 25.99 -5.65 0.18
N PHE A 54 25.17 -6.45 -0.48
CA PHE A 54 23.88 -6.88 0.05
C PHE A 54 23.87 -8.39 0.18
N VAL A 55 23.46 -8.86 1.35
CA VAL A 55 23.54 -10.27 1.70
C VAL A 55 22.15 -10.85 1.85
N ASN A 56 21.86 -11.89 1.07
CA ASN A 56 20.61 -12.64 1.17
C ASN A 56 20.79 -13.94 1.94
N TRP A 57 19.70 -14.44 2.52
CA TRP A 57 19.66 -15.69 3.27
C TRP A 57 19.19 -16.85 2.38
N TRP A 58 19.24 -18.07 2.91
CA TRP A 58 18.99 -19.27 2.11
C TRP A 58 17.51 -19.45 1.78
N ILE A 59 17.26 -20.03 0.63
CA ILE A 59 16.02 -20.76 0.38
C ILE A 59 16.23 -22.20 0.85
N THR A 60 15.42 -22.65 1.80
CA THR A 60 15.47 -23.98 2.40
C THR A 60 14.33 -24.85 1.89
N GLN A 61 14.44 -26.16 2.11
CA GLN A 61 13.31 -27.07 1.94
C GLN A 61 12.42 -27.03 3.18
N LYS A 62 11.33 -27.81 3.13
CA LYS A 62 10.51 -28.11 4.32
C LYS A 62 11.38 -28.54 5.49
N GLU A 63 11.00 -28.07 6.69
CA GLU A 63 11.71 -28.34 7.95
C GLU A 63 13.09 -27.64 8.05
N GLY A 64 13.33 -26.60 7.23
CA GLY A 64 14.52 -25.76 7.33
C GLY A 64 15.82 -26.42 6.84
N MET A 65 15.75 -27.59 6.21
CA MET A 65 16.94 -28.25 5.67
C MET A 65 17.43 -27.55 4.41
N LYS A 66 18.77 -27.48 4.24
CA LYS A 66 19.37 -26.97 3.00
C LYS A 66 18.87 -27.75 1.79
N ILE A 67 18.61 -27.04 0.71
CA ILE A 67 18.33 -27.64 -0.59
C ILE A 67 19.49 -28.57 -0.98
N SER A 68 19.19 -29.86 -1.18
CA SER A 68 20.16 -30.83 -1.70
C SER A 68 19.54 -31.70 -2.78
N LYS A 69 20.27 -31.89 -3.89
CA LYS A 69 19.83 -32.74 -5.01
C LYS A 69 19.62 -34.21 -4.60
N SER A 70 20.34 -34.69 -3.60
CA SER A 70 20.32 -36.10 -3.17
C SER A 70 19.23 -36.45 -2.15
N LYS A 71 18.70 -35.48 -1.39
CA LYS A 71 17.68 -35.73 -0.35
C LYS A 71 16.24 -35.45 -0.81
N GLY A 72 16.03 -35.13 -2.10
CA GLY A 72 14.76 -34.61 -2.60
C GLY A 72 14.47 -33.21 -2.05
N GLY A 73 13.48 -32.49 -2.59
CA GLY A 73 12.91 -31.29 -1.94
C GLY A 73 13.20 -29.91 -2.56
N ALA A 74 14.01 -29.81 -3.62
CA ALA A 74 14.03 -28.60 -4.45
C ALA A 74 13.84 -28.96 -5.91
N GLU A 75 12.81 -28.36 -6.49
CA GLU A 75 12.52 -28.43 -7.92
C GLU A 75 13.58 -27.59 -8.65
N PRO A 76 14.31 -28.15 -9.63
CA PRO A 76 15.22 -27.36 -10.47
C PRO A 76 14.49 -26.16 -11.05
N ILE A 77 15.17 -25.01 -11.13
CA ILE A 77 14.56 -23.77 -11.63
C ILE A 77 13.90 -23.94 -13.01
N PRO A 78 14.47 -24.67 -14.00
CA PRO A 78 13.79 -24.90 -15.27
C PRO A 78 12.44 -25.61 -15.13
N ASP A 79 12.37 -26.65 -14.30
CA ASP A 79 11.15 -27.44 -14.07
C ASP A 79 10.10 -26.60 -13.33
N ALA A 80 10.54 -25.88 -12.28
CA ALA A 80 9.69 -24.97 -11.53
C ALA A 80 9.15 -23.84 -12.42
N ALA A 81 9.99 -23.26 -13.28
CA ALA A 81 9.60 -22.21 -14.21
C ALA A 81 8.58 -22.71 -15.23
N GLN A 82 8.74 -23.94 -15.75
CA GLN A 82 7.77 -24.56 -16.64
C GLN A 82 6.43 -24.81 -15.94
N LYS A 83 6.45 -25.21 -14.68
CA LYS A 83 5.25 -25.54 -13.90
C LYS A 83 4.48 -24.30 -13.44
N TYR A 84 5.17 -23.37 -12.78
CA TYR A 84 4.53 -22.22 -12.12
C TYR A 84 4.54 -20.95 -12.98
N GLY A 85 5.45 -20.85 -13.95
CA GLY A 85 5.71 -19.63 -14.70
C GLY A 85 6.76 -18.74 -14.03
N VAL A 86 7.62 -18.12 -14.84
CA VAL A 86 8.75 -17.30 -14.36
C VAL A 86 8.27 -16.12 -13.51
N ASP A 87 7.24 -15.40 -13.93
CA ASP A 87 6.74 -14.24 -13.19
C ASP A 87 6.12 -14.60 -11.84
N ALA A 88 5.43 -15.74 -11.75
CA ALA A 88 4.90 -16.22 -10.49
C ALA A 88 6.03 -16.52 -9.49
N MET A 89 7.12 -17.14 -9.96
CA MET A 89 8.30 -17.40 -9.13
C MET A 89 9.02 -16.11 -8.73
N ARG A 90 9.20 -15.16 -9.66
CA ARG A 90 9.84 -13.87 -9.38
C ARG A 90 9.06 -13.10 -8.31
N LEU A 91 7.74 -12.98 -8.48
CA LEU A 91 6.88 -12.32 -7.49
C LEU A 91 6.90 -13.05 -6.16
N TYR A 92 6.85 -14.39 -6.16
CA TYR A 92 7.00 -15.19 -4.94
C TYR A 92 8.29 -14.82 -4.21
N TYR A 93 9.45 -14.89 -4.85
CA TYR A 93 10.73 -14.61 -4.18
C TYR A 93 10.87 -13.16 -3.73
N ALA A 94 10.37 -12.19 -4.50
CA ALA A 94 10.39 -10.79 -4.10
C ALA A 94 9.48 -10.52 -2.88
N HIS A 95 8.34 -11.21 -2.81
CA HIS A 95 7.36 -11.00 -1.73
C HIS A 95 7.64 -11.84 -0.48
N VAL A 96 8.09 -13.08 -0.62
CA VAL A 96 8.45 -13.95 0.53
C VAL A 96 9.89 -13.83 0.96
N GLY A 97 10.75 -13.22 0.14
CA GLY A 97 12.15 -13.00 0.46
C GLY A 97 12.34 -12.23 1.77
N SER A 98 13.46 -12.50 2.43
CA SER A 98 13.92 -11.73 3.57
C SER A 98 15.43 -11.52 3.48
N PRO A 99 15.93 -10.30 3.72
CA PRO A 99 17.35 -10.05 3.82
C PRO A 99 17.94 -10.47 5.18
N PHE A 100 17.18 -11.13 6.06
CA PHE A 100 17.64 -11.42 7.43
C PHE A 100 17.41 -12.87 7.89
N ILE A 101 16.50 -13.61 7.24
CA ILE A 101 16.14 -14.97 7.64
C ILE A 101 16.06 -15.91 6.45
N ASP A 102 16.31 -17.19 6.71
CA ASP A 102 16.11 -18.25 5.71
C ASP A 102 14.61 -18.41 5.41
N ILE A 103 14.28 -18.69 4.15
CA ILE A 103 12.90 -18.83 3.68
C ILE A 103 12.67 -20.24 3.18
N GLU A 104 11.63 -20.89 3.71
CA GLU A 104 11.21 -22.21 3.25
C GLU A 104 10.53 -22.12 1.88
N TRP A 105 11.00 -22.92 0.93
CA TRP A 105 10.38 -23.09 -0.37
C TRP A 105 9.06 -23.85 -0.24
N ASP A 106 7.99 -23.25 -0.75
CA ASP A 106 6.67 -23.85 -0.80
C ASP A 106 6.02 -23.65 -2.17
N GLY A 107 6.07 -24.70 -3.00
CA GLY A 107 5.45 -24.70 -4.33
C GLY A 107 3.93 -24.47 -4.30
N SER A 108 3.25 -24.81 -3.20
CA SER A 108 1.81 -24.53 -3.07
C SER A 108 1.53 -23.04 -2.92
N THR A 109 2.44 -22.30 -2.27
CA THR A 109 2.41 -20.85 -2.20
C THR A 109 2.74 -20.22 -3.56
N VAL A 110 3.70 -20.74 -4.33
CA VAL A 110 4.00 -20.25 -5.70
C VAL A 110 2.78 -20.36 -6.61
N GLU A 111 2.03 -21.46 -6.52
CA GLU A 111 0.78 -21.64 -7.28
C GLU A 111 -0.28 -20.58 -6.93
N GLN A 112 -0.30 -20.07 -5.68
CA GLN A 112 -1.17 -18.96 -5.30
C GLN A 112 -0.76 -17.64 -5.98
N TYR A 113 0.55 -17.39 -6.15
CA TYR A 113 1.03 -16.22 -6.91
C TYR A 113 0.69 -16.34 -8.40
N LYS A 114 0.80 -17.53 -9.00
CA LYS A 114 0.33 -17.78 -10.37
C LYS A 114 -1.14 -17.41 -10.54
N LYS A 115 -2.00 -17.93 -9.65
CA LYS A 115 -3.44 -17.59 -9.63
C LYS A 115 -3.68 -16.10 -9.42
N ARG A 116 -2.89 -15.44 -8.57
CA ARG A 116 -2.96 -13.99 -8.36
C ARG A 116 -2.66 -13.24 -9.65
N LEU A 117 -1.56 -13.56 -10.36
CA LEU A 117 -1.23 -12.93 -11.63
C LEU A 117 -2.35 -13.08 -12.67
N SER A 118 -2.97 -14.25 -12.75
CA SER A 118 -4.16 -14.44 -13.61
C SER A 118 -5.33 -13.52 -13.22
N ARG A 119 -5.58 -13.33 -11.91
CA ARG A 119 -6.62 -12.39 -11.44
C ARG A 119 -6.27 -10.94 -11.74
N LEU A 120 -5.00 -10.56 -11.61
CA LEU A 120 -4.54 -9.19 -11.93
C LEU A 120 -4.70 -8.89 -13.41
N TYR A 121 -4.39 -9.85 -14.27
CA TYR A 121 -4.62 -9.72 -15.70
C TYR A 121 -6.12 -9.59 -16.04
N ASN A 122 -6.98 -10.38 -15.39
CA ASN A 122 -8.43 -10.23 -15.57
C ASN A 122 -8.94 -8.87 -15.09
N LEU A 123 -8.48 -8.41 -13.92
CA LEU A 123 -8.79 -7.07 -13.41
C LEU A 123 -8.36 -5.99 -14.41
N PHE A 124 -7.16 -6.10 -14.98
CA PHE A 124 -6.71 -5.21 -16.04
C PHE A 124 -7.65 -5.21 -17.26
N GLU A 125 -8.05 -6.38 -17.75
CA GLU A 125 -8.99 -6.49 -18.87
C GLU A 125 -10.39 -5.94 -18.52
N GLU A 126 -10.82 -6.00 -17.26
CA GLU A 126 -12.06 -5.38 -16.78
C GLU A 126 -11.93 -3.86 -16.72
N LEU A 127 -10.86 -3.34 -16.12
CA LEU A 127 -10.63 -1.90 -15.98
C LEU A 127 -10.52 -1.20 -17.34
N ARG A 128 -9.92 -1.85 -18.34
CA ARG A 128 -9.84 -1.32 -19.72
C ARG A 128 -11.18 -1.18 -20.44
N LYS A 129 -12.21 -1.88 -19.98
CA LYS A 129 -13.56 -1.85 -20.58
C LYS A 129 -14.46 -0.81 -19.91
N VAL A 130 -14.00 -0.21 -18.82
CA VAL A 130 -14.72 0.88 -18.16
C VAL A 130 -14.80 2.06 -19.12
N ASN A 131 -16.02 2.50 -19.39
CA ASN A 131 -16.31 3.64 -20.25
C ASN A 131 -17.33 4.51 -19.52
N GLY A 132 -16.88 5.68 -19.08
CA GLY A 132 -17.67 6.58 -18.25
C GLY A 132 -16.93 7.87 -17.95
N GLY A 133 -17.64 8.78 -17.28
CA GLY A 133 -17.18 10.13 -17.02
C GLY A 133 -16.54 10.31 -15.65
N LYS A 134 -16.09 11.55 -15.40
CA LYS A 134 -15.55 11.98 -14.12
C LYS A 134 -16.57 11.83 -12.97
N LYS A 135 -16.09 11.37 -11.81
CA LYS A 135 -16.83 11.24 -10.55
C LYS A 135 -16.02 11.81 -9.39
N GLU A 136 -16.67 12.08 -8.26
CA GLU A 136 -15.96 12.57 -7.06
C GLU A 136 -14.95 11.54 -6.50
N ILE A 137 -15.26 10.23 -6.62
CA ILE A 137 -14.38 9.13 -6.17
C ILE A 137 -13.04 9.08 -6.94
N ASP A 138 -12.94 9.75 -8.09
CA ASP A 138 -11.71 9.83 -8.90
C ASP A 138 -10.55 10.47 -8.14
N LYS A 139 -10.85 11.49 -7.30
CA LYS A 139 -9.85 12.16 -6.46
C LYS A 139 -9.22 11.19 -5.47
N TRP A 140 -10.04 10.27 -4.94
CA TRP A 140 -9.60 9.24 -4.03
C TRP A 140 -8.74 8.21 -4.76
N LEU A 141 -9.19 7.72 -5.92
CA LEU A 141 -8.42 6.74 -6.69
C LEU A 141 -7.03 7.28 -7.03
N SER A 142 -6.94 8.52 -7.53
CA SER A 142 -5.66 9.15 -7.85
C SER A 142 -4.76 9.25 -6.61
N SER A 143 -5.28 9.75 -5.49
CA SER A 143 -4.49 9.91 -4.26
C SER A 143 -4.03 8.58 -3.69
N ALA A 144 -4.92 7.57 -3.65
CA ALA A 144 -4.62 6.26 -3.09
C ALA A 144 -3.61 5.51 -3.95
N PHE A 145 -3.73 5.60 -5.28
CA PHE A 145 -2.76 5.02 -6.19
C PHE A 145 -1.38 5.66 -6.03
N ASN A 146 -1.30 6.99 -6.03
CA ASN A 146 -0.04 7.72 -5.91
C ASN A 146 0.64 7.49 -4.54
N GLU A 147 -0.14 7.33 -3.46
CA GLU A 147 0.40 6.91 -2.16
C GLU A 147 1.11 5.56 -2.27
N LYS A 148 0.52 4.56 -2.95
CA LYS A 148 1.15 3.24 -3.12
C LYS A 148 2.34 3.26 -4.08
N ILE A 149 2.35 4.12 -5.10
CA ILE A 149 3.54 4.32 -5.94
C ILE A 149 4.69 4.92 -5.13
N ARG A 150 4.42 5.93 -4.29
CA ARG A 150 5.42 6.51 -3.38
C ARG A 150 5.98 5.44 -2.45
N GLU A 151 5.11 4.69 -1.77
CA GLU A 151 5.53 3.61 -0.86
C GLU A 151 6.37 2.53 -1.56
N ALA A 152 5.98 2.14 -2.78
CA ALA A 152 6.72 1.16 -3.55
C ALA A 152 8.11 1.67 -3.94
N ARG A 153 8.22 2.94 -4.33
CA ARG A 153 9.48 3.56 -4.69
C ARG A 153 10.44 3.64 -3.50
N GLU A 154 9.97 4.19 -2.38
CA GLU A 154 10.74 4.27 -1.13
C GLU A 154 11.20 2.88 -0.68
N ALA A 155 10.32 1.88 -0.77
CA ALA A 155 10.66 0.49 -0.47
C ALA A 155 11.73 -0.08 -1.41
N MET A 156 11.71 0.25 -2.70
CA MET A 156 12.73 -0.19 -3.65
C MET A 156 14.08 0.48 -3.42
N GLU A 157 14.10 1.75 -3.04
CA GLU A 157 15.33 2.49 -2.67
C GLU A 157 16.02 1.85 -1.45
N GLU A 158 15.22 1.34 -0.50
CA GLU A 158 15.70 0.67 0.72
C GLU A 158 15.82 -0.88 0.58
N TYR A 159 15.68 -1.42 -0.63
CA TYR A 159 15.70 -2.87 -0.92
C TYR A 159 14.62 -3.69 -0.16
N GLU A 160 13.56 -3.06 0.32
CA GLU A 160 12.39 -3.67 0.96
C GLU A 160 11.42 -4.28 -0.08
N LEU A 161 11.90 -5.26 -0.86
CA LEU A 161 11.14 -5.84 -1.99
C LEU A 161 9.76 -6.39 -1.60
N ARG A 162 9.61 -6.92 -0.38
CA ARG A 162 8.32 -7.37 0.14
C ARG A 162 7.32 -6.22 0.21
N LYS A 163 7.73 -5.07 0.78
CA LYS A 163 6.87 -3.90 0.92
C LYS A 163 6.51 -3.33 -0.45
N ALA A 164 7.46 -3.25 -1.37
CA ALA A 164 7.22 -2.81 -2.74
C ALA A 164 6.20 -3.73 -3.46
N THR A 165 6.38 -5.05 -3.37
CA THR A 165 5.47 -6.00 -4.01
C THR A 165 4.09 -6.03 -3.36
N THR A 166 3.97 -5.81 -2.05
CA THR A 166 2.67 -5.62 -1.37
C THR A 166 1.91 -4.44 -1.99
N ALA A 167 2.54 -3.27 -2.06
CA ALA A 167 1.93 -2.08 -2.62
C ALA A 167 1.46 -2.32 -4.08
N ILE A 168 2.31 -2.90 -4.92
CA ILE A 168 2.05 -3.05 -6.36
C ILE A 168 1.06 -4.18 -6.69
N PHE A 169 1.17 -5.35 -6.06
CA PHE A 169 0.44 -6.57 -6.46
C PHE A 169 -0.72 -6.93 -5.53
N PHE A 170 -0.89 -6.20 -4.43
CA PHE A 170 -1.96 -6.43 -3.46
C PHE A 170 -2.78 -5.17 -3.23
N ASP A 171 -2.15 -4.06 -2.87
CA ASP A 171 -2.88 -2.84 -2.48
C ASP A 171 -3.47 -2.10 -3.67
N ILE A 172 -2.69 -1.85 -4.72
CA ILE A 172 -3.19 -1.20 -5.95
C ILE A 172 -4.39 -1.95 -6.58
N PRO A 173 -4.36 -3.28 -6.73
CA PRO A 173 -5.53 -4.05 -7.19
C PRO A 173 -6.77 -3.89 -6.31
N ASN A 174 -6.58 -3.86 -4.98
CA ASN A 174 -7.68 -3.61 -4.03
C ASN A 174 -8.22 -2.18 -4.17
N ILE A 175 -7.35 -1.21 -4.43
CA ILE A 175 -7.73 0.19 -4.68
C ILE A 175 -8.61 0.28 -5.94
N PHE A 176 -8.20 -0.34 -7.04
CA PHE A 176 -9.01 -0.41 -8.25
C PHE A 176 -10.34 -1.12 -8.02
N SER A 177 -10.33 -2.27 -7.34
CA SER A 177 -11.55 -3.03 -7.05
C SER A 177 -12.54 -2.22 -6.21
N TRP A 178 -12.03 -1.48 -5.22
CA TRP A 178 -12.84 -0.57 -4.41
C TRP A 178 -13.41 0.60 -5.23
N TYR A 179 -12.59 1.22 -6.09
CA TYR A 179 -13.03 2.29 -6.97
C TYR A 179 -14.23 1.87 -7.83
N ILE A 180 -14.15 0.69 -8.45
CA ILE A 180 -15.25 0.14 -9.25
C ILE A 180 -16.48 -0.15 -8.39
N ARG A 181 -16.32 -0.80 -7.22
CA ARG A 181 -17.43 -1.04 -6.27
C ARG A 181 -18.13 0.27 -5.87
N ARG A 182 -17.35 1.34 -5.67
CA ARG A 182 -17.84 2.68 -5.31
C ARG A 182 -18.56 3.43 -6.43
N GLY A 183 -18.62 2.85 -7.65
CA GLY A 183 -19.25 3.46 -8.81
C GLY A 183 -18.33 4.37 -9.62
N GLY A 184 -17.02 4.22 -9.45
CA GLY A 184 -16.02 4.87 -10.29
C GLY A 184 -16.06 4.34 -11.73
N GLU A 185 -16.04 5.24 -12.70
CA GLU A 185 -16.19 4.90 -14.12
C GLU A 185 -15.36 5.79 -15.06
N ASN A 186 -14.38 6.54 -14.55
CA ASN A 186 -13.59 7.48 -15.35
C ASN A 186 -12.53 6.77 -16.20
N GLU A 187 -12.80 6.65 -17.49
CA GLU A 187 -11.94 5.97 -18.48
C GLU A 187 -10.53 6.59 -18.56
N ASP A 188 -10.44 7.92 -18.72
CA ASP A 188 -9.16 8.62 -18.88
C ASP A 188 -8.24 8.42 -17.68
N LEU A 189 -8.81 8.51 -16.46
CA LEU A 189 -8.07 8.32 -15.23
C LEU A 189 -7.58 6.87 -15.12
N LEU A 190 -8.45 5.90 -15.36
CA LEU A 190 -8.09 4.48 -15.30
C LEU A 190 -6.99 4.16 -16.30
N HIS A 191 -7.10 4.63 -17.55
CA HIS A 191 -6.08 4.41 -18.56
C HIS A 191 -4.69 4.90 -18.11
N SER A 192 -4.63 6.14 -17.59
CA SER A 192 -3.39 6.74 -17.06
C SER A 192 -2.81 5.95 -15.88
N LEU A 193 -3.63 5.54 -14.93
CA LEU A 193 -3.16 4.81 -13.74
C LEU A 193 -2.77 3.37 -14.05
N ILE A 194 -3.46 2.69 -14.98
CA ILE A 194 -3.09 1.35 -15.45
C ILE A 194 -1.72 1.39 -16.13
N GLU A 195 -1.46 2.40 -16.96
CA GLU A 195 -0.15 2.57 -17.60
C GLU A 195 0.98 2.64 -16.55
N LYS A 196 0.79 3.44 -15.50
CA LYS A 196 1.74 3.53 -14.38
C LYS A 196 1.85 2.22 -13.60
N TRP A 197 0.73 1.53 -13.39
CA TRP A 197 0.71 0.26 -12.67
C TRP A 197 1.54 -0.80 -13.39
N ILE A 198 1.39 -0.93 -14.71
CA ILE A 198 2.16 -1.87 -15.54
C ILE A 198 3.66 -1.55 -15.47
N LYS A 199 4.04 -0.27 -15.55
CA LYS A 199 5.43 0.17 -15.35
C LYS A 199 5.97 -0.23 -13.98
N ALA A 200 5.18 -0.09 -12.92
CA ALA A 200 5.57 -0.51 -11.57
C ALA A 200 5.69 -2.04 -11.43
N MET A 201 4.90 -2.82 -12.17
CA MET A 201 4.98 -4.28 -12.17
C MET A 201 6.24 -4.82 -12.87
N ALA A 202 6.75 -4.12 -13.90
CA ALA A 202 7.79 -4.60 -14.80
C ALA A 202 9.09 -5.12 -14.11
N PRO A 203 9.63 -4.47 -13.05
CA PRO A 203 10.81 -4.99 -12.35
C PRO A 203 10.59 -6.38 -11.72
N PHE A 204 9.35 -6.69 -11.33
CA PHE A 204 9.01 -7.93 -10.61
C PHE A 204 8.47 -9.00 -11.55
N THR A 205 7.54 -8.64 -12.43
CA THR A 205 6.85 -9.56 -13.35
C THR A 205 6.92 -9.03 -14.79
N PRO A 206 8.11 -9.04 -15.41
CA PRO A 206 8.33 -8.38 -16.69
C PRO A 206 7.49 -8.96 -17.83
N HIS A 207 7.23 -10.26 -17.85
CA HIS A 207 6.58 -10.89 -19.01
C HIS A 207 5.08 -10.54 -19.07
N ILE A 208 4.36 -10.63 -17.94
CA ILE A 208 2.96 -10.22 -17.87
C ILE A 208 2.81 -8.71 -18.00
N ALA A 209 3.80 -7.94 -17.52
CA ALA A 209 3.81 -6.50 -17.72
C ALA A 209 3.95 -6.14 -19.20
N GLU A 210 4.84 -6.79 -19.95
CA GLU A 210 4.95 -6.60 -21.42
C GLU A 210 3.66 -7.02 -22.14
N GLU A 211 3.04 -8.15 -21.78
CA GLU A 211 1.76 -8.59 -22.39
C GLU A 211 0.62 -7.58 -22.14
N MET A 212 0.54 -7.02 -20.92
CA MET A 212 -0.42 -5.97 -20.60
C MET A 212 -0.07 -4.65 -21.32
N TRP A 213 1.23 -4.34 -21.43
CA TRP A 213 1.73 -3.14 -22.09
C TRP A 213 1.47 -3.15 -23.59
N GLU A 214 1.65 -4.28 -24.28
CA GLU A 214 1.39 -4.41 -25.72
C GLU A 214 -0.02 -3.95 -26.10
N LYS A 215 -0.98 -4.10 -25.18
CA LYS A 215 -2.39 -3.77 -25.40
C LYS A 215 -2.74 -2.30 -25.23
N ILE A 216 -1.94 -1.52 -24.51
CA ILE A 216 -2.27 -0.12 -24.17
C ILE A 216 -1.13 0.88 -24.40
N GLY A 217 0.10 0.40 -24.50
CA GLY A 217 1.30 1.19 -24.61
C GLY A 217 1.99 1.01 -25.96
N SER A 218 3.24 1.43 -26.02
CA SER A 218 4.09 1.29 -27.22
C SER A 218 5.52 0.99 -26.83
N GLY A 219 6.23 0.23 -27.67
CA GLY A 219 7.58 -0.26 -27.35
C GLY A 219 7.58 -1.25 -26.18
N PHE A 220 8.74 -1.40 -25.54
CA PHE A 220 8.90 -2.29 -24.37
C PHE A 220 8.67 -1.54 -23.06
N VAL A 221 7.89 -2.12 -22.13
CA VAL A 221 7.72 -1.54 -20.79
C VAL A 221 9.04 -1.54 -20.01
N SER A 222 9.92 -2.51 -20.29
CA SER A 222 11.24 -2.59 -19.66
C SER A 222 12.16 -1.38 -19.95
N LEU A 223 11.84 -0.58 -20.97
CA LEU A 223 12.56 0.66 -21.31
C LEU A 223 11.88 1.92 -20.76
N GLN A 224 10.75 1.78 -20.08
CA GLN A 224 10.01 2.90 -19.50
C GLN A 224 10.56 3.25 -18.11
N ASN A 225 10.46 4.53 -17.75
CA ASN A 225 10.77 4.95 -16.39
C ASN A 225 9.78 4.36 -15.40
N PHE A 226 10.29 4.00 -14.22
CA PHE A 226 9.44 3.69 -13.08
C PHE A 226 8.54 4.90 -12.76
N PRO A 227 7.24 4.71 -12.45
CA PRO A 227 6.33 5.83 -12.26
C PRO A 227 6.74 6.70 -11.06
N GLU A 228 6.62 8.01 -11.23
CA GLU A 228 6.73 8.98 -10.14
C GLU A 228 5.35 9.21 -9.50
N PRO A 229 5.27 9.33 -8.17
CA PRO A 229 4.03 9.71 -7.51
C PRO A 229 3.66 11.16 -7.83
N GLU A 230 2.38 11.41 -8.04
CA GLU A 230 1.80 12.75 -8.21
C GLU A 230 1.20 13.28 -6.89
N GLU A 231 0.34 14.29 -6.98
CA GLU A 231 -0.33 14.90 -5.83
C GLU A 231 -1.16 13.87 -5.03
N ILE A 232 -0.96 13.86 -3.71
CA ILE A 232 -1.70 13.01 -2.78
C ILE A 232 -2.56 13.92 -1.90
N ASN A 233 -3.88 13.79 -2.00
CA ASN A 233 -4.82 14.51 -1.17
C ASN A 233 -5.19 13.69 0.07
N GLU A 234 -4.52 13.99 1.19
CA GLU A 234 -4.73 13.34 2.49
C GLU A 234 -6.17 13.47 3.03
N GLU A 235 -6.88 14.58 2.72
CA GLU A 235 -8.26 14.78 3.17
C GLU A 235 -9.20 13.75 2.54
N VAL A 236 -9.03 13.51 1.23
CA VAL A 236 -9.84 12.54 0.49
C VAL A 236 -9.51 11.10 0.92
N LEU A 237 -8.23 10.80 1.21
CA LEU A 237 -7.84 9.50 1.74
C LEU A 237 -8.51 9.23 3.09
N LYS A 238 -8.45 10.20 4.02
CA LYS A 238 -9.06 10.07 5.35
C LYS A 238 -10.58 9.99 5.29
N ALA A 239 -11.21 10.72 4.38
CA ALA A 239 -12.65 10.66 4.19
C ALA A 239 -13.12 9.28 3.69
N GLU A 240 -12.44 8.70 2.70
CA GLU A 240 -12.81 7.38 2.18
C GLU A 240 -12.45 6.26 3.18
N GLU A 241 -11.38 6.42 3.97
CA GLU A 241 -11.05 5.52 5.08
C GLU A 241 -12.14 5.52 6.15
N MET A 242 -12.65 6.69 6.54
CA MET A 242 -13.79 6.81 7.46
C MET A 242 -15.02 6.08 6.91
N LEU A 243 -15.33 6.23 5.62
CA LEU A 243 -16.45 5.55 4.98
C LEU A 243 -16.28 4.02 5.03
N LYS A 244 -15.09 3.51 4.66
CA LYS A 244 -14.78 2.07 4.72
C LYS A 244 -14.94 1.50 6.12
N ARG A 245 -14.37 2.15 7.13
CA ARG A 245 -14.50 1.75 8.54
C ARG A 245 -15.98 1.76 8.98
N THR A 246 -16.74 2.75 8.55
CA THR A 246 -18.18 2.84 8.86
C THR A 246 -18.96 1.67 8.23
N ILE A 247 -18.61 1.26 7.01
CA ILE A 247 -19.21 0.10 6.34
C ILE A 247 -18.89 -1.19 7.12
N GLU A 248 -17.64 -1.37 7.53
CA GLU A 248 -17.22 -2.51 8.37
C GLU A 248 -17.98 -2.53 9.71
N ASP A 249 -18.12 -1.38 10.37
CA ASP A 249 -18.88 -1.25 11.61
C ASP A 249 -20.37 -1.62 11.42
N ILE A 250 -21.00 -1.17 10.33
CA ILE A 250 -22.39 -1.53 9.99
C ILE A 250 -22.50 -3.04 9.78
N GLU A 251 -21.59 -3.65 9.01
CA GLU A 251 -21.59 -5.09 8.76
C GLU A 251 -21.43 -5.91 10.06
N GLU A 252 -20.52 -5.48 10.95
CA GLU A 252 -20.32 -6.16 12.24
C GLU A 252 -21.53 -5.99 13.15
N ILE A 253 -22.17 -4.81 13.22
CA ILE A 253 -23.40 -4.64 14.01
C ILE A 253 -24.51 -5.53 13.43
N LYS A 254 -24.70 -5.61 12.11
CA LYS A 254 -25.69 -6.51 11.48
C LYS A 254 -25.43 -7.97 11.86
N LYS A 255 -24.16 -8.39 11.84
CA LYS A 255 -23.75 -9.75 12.20
C LYS A 255 -23.99 -10.09 13.67
N VAL A 256 -23.65 -9.17 14.58
CA VAL A 256 -23.79 -9.38 16.04
C VAL A 256 -25.25 -9.30 16.49
N THR A 257 -26.02 -8.36 15.94
CA THR A 257 -27.42 -8.13 16.35
C THR A 257 -28.42 -9.00 15.60
N GLY A 258 -28.07 -9.50 14.41
CA GLY A 258 -28.98 -10.19 13.51
C GLY A 258 -30.03 -9.28 12.85
N ILE A 259 -29.94 -7.96 13.05
CA ILE A 259 -30.88 -6.99 12.50
C ILE A 259 -30.72 -6.93 10.97
N LYS A 260 -31.85 -6.86 10.26
CA LYS A 260 -31.92 -6.55 8.84
C LYS A 260 -32.49 -5.14 8.70
N PRO A 261 -31.63 -4.11 8.73
CA PRO A 261 -32.11 -2.74 8.80
C PRO A 261 -32.83 -2.35 7.52
N SER A 262 -33.96 -1.68 7.67
CA SER A 262 -34.62 -0.95 6.61
C SER A 262 -34.14 0.50 6.54
N GLU A 263 -33.71 1.05 7.68
CA GLU A 263 -33.14 2.39 7.79
C GLU A 263 -31.84 2.37 8.60
N ILE A 264 -30.86 3.16 8.13
CA ILE A 264 -29.54 3.32 8.76
C ILE A 264 -29.26 4.81 8.94
N TYR A 265 -28.95 5.18 10.18
CA TYR A 265 -28.70 6.54 10.62
C TYR A 265 -27.22 6.70 10.96
N ILE A 266 -26.57 7.66 10.32
CA ILE A 266 -25.17 8.03 10.54
C ILE A 266 -25.13 9.39 11.22
N TYR A 267 -24.65 9.43 12.46
CA TYR A 267 -24.47 10.67 13.21
C TYR A 267 -23.01 11.09 13.18
N ILE A 268 -22.77 12.32 12.73
CA ILE A 268 -21.43 12.89 12.60
C ILE A 268 -20.95 13.51 13.92
N ALA A 269 -19.64 13.73 14.01
CA ALA A 269 -19.08 14.38 15.18
C ALA A 269 -19.47 15.87 15.24
N PRO A 270 -20.01 16.38 16.36
CA PRO A 270 -20.29 17.80 16.51
C PRO A 270 -19.00 18.64 16.44
N LYS A 271 -19.16 19.90 16.00
CA LYS A 271 -18.06 20.85 15.76
C LYS A 271 -17.06 20.92 16.93
N TRP A 272 -17.54 20.95 18.17
CA TRP A 272 -16.68 21.06 19.34
C TRP A 272 -15.76 19.84 19.54
N LYS A 273 -16.20 18.63 19.17
CA LYS A 273 -15.34 17.42 19.22
C LYS A 273 -14.23 17.50 18.19
N TRP A 274 -14.53 18.03 16.99
CA TRP A 274 -13.53 18.31 15.97
C TRP A 274 -12.52 19.37 16.44
N ASP A 275 -12.98 20.47 17.03
CA ASP A 275 -12.11 21.54 17.52
C ASP A 275 -11.14 21.00 18.61
N LEU A 276 -11.64 20.19 19.54
CA LEU A 276 -10.81 19.54 20.56
C LEU A 276 -9.86 18.47 19.98
N ALA A 277 -10.28 17.71 18.97
CA ALA A 277 -9.42 16.74 18.29
C ALA A 277 -8.26 17.42 17.54
N GLN A 278 -8.54 18.52 16.85
CA GLN A 278 -7.51 19.34 16.21
C GLN A 278 -6.55 19.92 17.25
N LYS A 279 -7.06 20.41 18.38
CA LYS A 279 -6.22 20.90 19.47
C LYS A 279 -5.33 19.80 20.05
N ALA A 280 -5.90 18.62 20.27
CA ALA A 280 -5.15 17.46 20.73
C ALA A 280 -4.03 17.08 19.74
N MET A 281 -4.31 17.09 18.43
CA MET A 281 -3.32 16.82 17.39
C MET A 281 -2.19 17.86 17.38
N GLU A 282 -2.52 19.15 17.53
CA GLU A 282 -1.55 20.23 17.64
C GLU A 282 -0.62 20.04 18.86
N LEU A 283 -1.21 19.75 20.02
CA LEU A 283 -0.47 19.51 21.26
C LEU A 283 0.40 18.24 21.17
N HIS A 284 -0.09 17.19 20.51
CA HIS A 284 0.66 15.96 20.30
C HIS A 284 1.91 16.20 19.46
N LYS A 285 1.79 16.92 18.34
CA LYS A 285 2.93 17.30 17.49
C LYS A 285 3.99 18.11 18.26
N LYS A 286 3.57 18.89 19.27
CA LYS A 286 4.47 19.68 20.13
C LYS A 286 5.02 18.90 21.33
N GLY A 287 4.64 17.63 21.52
CA GLY A 287 5.03 16.84 22.70
C GLY A 287 4.37 17.29 24.01
N MET A 288 3.28 18.06 23.93
CA MET A 288 2.59 18.70 25.07
C MET A 288 1.18 18.16 25.30
N LEU A 289 0.87 16.95 24.82
CA LEU A 289 -0.49 16.38 24.94
C LEU A 289 -0.81 15.97 26.38
N GLU A 290 -1.37 16.91 27.13
CA GLU A 290 -1.85 16.73 28.50
C GLU A 290 -3.32 17.13 28.65
N MET A 291 -4.04 16.43 29.53
CA MET A 291 -5.47 16.66 29.81
C MET A 291 -5.76 18.12 30.17
N LYS A 292 -4.88 18.76 30.94
CA LYS A 292 -5.09 20.14 31.42
C LYS A 292 -5.30 21.13 30.26
N TYR A 293 -4.54 21.00 29.17
CA TYR A 293 -4.63 21.91 28.03
C TYR A 293 -5.90 21.69 27.21
N ILE A 294 -6.37 20.44 27.11
CA ILE A 294 -7.66 20.13 26.45
C ILE A 294 -8.83 20.69 27.28
N MET A 295 -8.77 20.54 28.60
CA MET A 295 -9.80 21.08 29.51
C MET A 295 -9.82 22.60 29.52
N GLU A 296 -8.66 23.27 29.46
CA GLU A 296 -8.57 24.72 29.31
C GLU A 296 -9.22 25.20 28.02
N GLU A 297 -8.98 24.52 26.90
CA GLU A 297 -9.59 24.87 25.61
C GLU A 297 -11.11 24.66 25.64
N ALA A 298 -11.57 23.54 26.20
CA ALA A 298 -12.99 23.28 26.37
C ALA A 298 -13.69 24.33 27.25
N LYS A 299 -12.98 24.87 28.27
CA LYS A 299 -13.49 25.94 29.12
C LYS A 299 -13.68 27.25 28.36
N LYS A 300 -12.76 27.59 27.43
CA LYS A 300 -12.93 28.76 26.54
C LYS A 300 -14.14 28.62 25.62
N LEU A 301 -14.43 27.39 25.20
CA LEU A 301 -15.57 27.07 24.33
C LEU A 301 -16.91 26.95 25.09
N GLY A 302 -16.91 27.06 26.43
CA GLY A 302 -18.14 26.99 27.24
C GLY A 302 -18.81 25.62 27.27
N LEU A 303 -18.05 24.54 27.09
CA LEU A 303 -18.57 23.17 26.99
C LEU A 303 -18.85 22.54 28.35
N ASP A 304 -19.71 21.51 28.39
CA ASP A 304 -19.95 20.71 29.61
C ASP A 304 -18.70 19.90 30.00
N MET A 305 -18.14 20.18 31.18
CA MET A 305 -16.89 19.58 31.63
C MET A 305 -16.97 18.07 31.88
N LYS A 306 -18.14 17.52 32.22
CA LYS A 306 -18.30 16.07 32.43
C LYS A 306 -18.27 15.31 31.11
N GLU A 307 -18.93 15.85 30.09
CA GLU A 307 -18.93 15.26 28.74
C GLU A 307 -17.54 15.38 28.11
N VAL A 308 -16.93 16.56 28.21
CA VAL A 308 -15.59 16.82 27.70
C VAL A 308 -14.57 15.89 28.35
N ALA A 309 -14.61 15.65 29.65
CA ALA A 309 -13.62 14.79 30.32
C ALA A 309 -13.61 13.35 29.75
N LYS A 310 -14.79 12.80 29.43
CA LYS A 310 -14.92 11.47 28.80
C LYS A 310 -14.36 11.49 27.38
N PHE A 311 -14.73 12.50 26.59
CA PHE A 311 -14.27 12.65 25.22
C PHE A 311 -12.76 12.89 25.14
N ALA A 312 -12.23 13.81 25.95
CA ALA A 312 -10.83 14.19 26.02
C ALA A 312 -9.93 12.98 26.29
N LYS A 313 -10.31 12.10 27.21
CA LYS A 313 -9.56 10.87 27.49
C LYS A 313 -9.45 9.98 26.24
N LYS A 314 -10.56 9.80 25.53
CA LYS A 314 -10.61 8.94 24.33
C LYS A 314 -9.84 9.56 23.17
N ILE A 315 -10.09 10.84 22.86
CA ILE A 315 -9.43 11.51 21.73
C ILE A 315 -7.91 11.64 21.91
N MET A 316 -7.43 11.83 23.15
CA MET A 316 -5.98 11.84 23.44
C MET A 316 -5.33 10.48 23.16
N GLU A 317 -6.05 9.38 23.38
CA GLU A 317 -5.54 8.04 23.05
C GLU A 317 -5.52 7.83 21.53
N GLU A 318 -6.57 8.25 20.84
CA GLU A 318 -6.67 8.11 19.38
C GLU A 318 -5.63 8.96 18.64
N VAL A 319 -5.44 10.22 19.04
CA VAL A 319 -4.46 11.15 18.44
C VAL A 319 -3.02 10.66 18.55
N ARG A 320 -2.72 9.79 19.53
CA ARG A 320 -1.40 9.15 19.66
C ARG A 320 -1.19 8.00 18.67
N LYS A 321 -2.28 7.43 18.14
CA LYS A 321 -2.27 6.29 17.23
C LYS A 321 -2.40 6.73 15.77
N GLU A 322 -3.19 7.77 15.53
CA GLU A 322 -3.60 8.17 14.19
C GLU A 322 -3.59 9.69 14.03
N SER A 323 -3.26 10.16 12.82
CA SER A 323 -3.36 11.56 12.46
C SER A 323 -4.82 11.98 12.25
N PHE A 324 -5.19 13.11 12.83
CA PHE A 324 -6.51 13.72 12.62
C PHE A 324 -6.38 14.89 11.64
N LEU A 325 -7.00 14.72 10.48
CA LEU A 325 -7.19 15.75 9.48
C LEU A 325 -8.68 16.07 9.41
N ARG A 326 -9.02 17.36 9.53
CA ARG A 326 -10.42 17.77 9.57
C ARG A 326 -11.04 17.66 8.19
N ILE A 327 -12.14 16.91 8.12
CA ILE A 327 -12.93 16.72 6.91
C ILE A 327 -14.37 17.15 7.17
N ASP A 328 -15.09 17.44 6.10
CA ASP A 328 -16.54 17.62 6.15
C ASP A 328 -17.23 16.25 6.08
N GLU A 329 -17.37 15.59 7.24
CA GLU A 329 -17.96 14.24 7.34
C GLU A 329 -19.35 14.19 6.70
N LYS A 330 -20.18 15.20 6.98
CA LYS A 330 -21.55 15.28 6.49
C LYS A 330 -21.59 15.28 4.98
N LYS A 331 -20.89 16.24 4.37
CA LYS A 331 -20.84 16.38 2.92
C LYS A 331 -20.30 15.11 2.27
N TYR A 332 -19.32 14.46 2.88
CA TYR A 332 -18.74 13.25 2.35
C TYR A 332 -19.71 12.07 2.38
N PHE A 333 -20.36 11.82 3.52
CA PHE A 333 -21.39 10.78 3.61
C PHE A 333 -22.60 11.07 2.72
N GLU A 334 -23.01 12.32 2.58
CA GLU A 334 -24.06 12.72 1.62
C GLU A 334 -23.65 12.36 0.19
N SER A 335 -22.40 12.62 -0.21
CA SER A 335 -21.90 12.25 -1.54
C SER A 335 -21.81 10.74 -1.77
N ALA A 336 -21.69 9.94 -0.70
CA ALA A 336 -21.62 8.48 -0.76
C ALA A 336 -22.97 7.80 -0.48
N LYS A 337 -24.04 8.57 -0.24
CA LYS A 337 -25.33 8.07 0.23
C LYS A 337 -25.93 7.04 -0.74
N GLU A 338 -26.02 7.34 -2.02
CA GLU A 338 -26.60 6.44 -3.02
C GLU A 338 -25.85 5.09 -3.09
N PHE A 339 -24.52 5.14 -2.96
CA PHE A 339 -23.69 3.94 -2.90
C PHE A 339 -24.02 3.11 -1.65
N LEU A 340 -24.09 3.74 -0.47
CA LEU A 340 -24.44 3.06 0.78
C LEU A 340 -25.84 2.43 0.74
N GLU A 341 -26.83 3.16 0.21
CA GLU A 341 -28.21 2.65 0.08
C GLU A 341 -28.27 1.40 -0.80
N LYS A 342 -27.55 1.42 -1.93
CA LYS A 342 -27.43 0.26 -2.83
C LYS A 342 -26.70 -0.91 -2.17
N GLU A 343 -25.61 -0.63 -1.46
CA GLU A 343 -24.75 -1.63 -0.83
C GLU A 343 -25.49 -2.40 0.26
N PHE A 344 -26.29 -1.71 1.07
CA PHE A 344 -27.00 -2.31 2.20
C PHE A 344 -28.47 -2.65 1.92
N GLY A 345 -29.05 -2.12 0.83
CA GLY A 345 -30.48 -2.26 0.52
C GLY A 345 -31.38 -1.59 1.57
N ALA A 346 -30.92 -0.49 2.15
CA ALA A 346 -31.56 0.25 3.24
C ALA A 346 -31.47 1.75 3.01
N SER A 347 -32.41 2.54 3.53
CA SER A 347 -32.38 4.01 3.45
C SER A 347 -31.28 4.57 4.35
N PHE A 348 -30.53 5.57 3.89
CA PHE A 348 -29.48 6.22 4.70
C PHE A 348 -29.86 7.65 5.10
N HIS A 349 -29.72 7.94 6.39
CA HIS A 349 -30.01 9.24 6.99
C HIS A 349 -28.73 9.82 7.59
N ILE A 350 -28.19 10.87 6.96
CA ILE A 350 -26.94 11.50 7.38
C ILE A 350 -27.25 12.69 8.29
N ASP A 351 -26.80 12.59 9.54
CA ASP A 351 -26.96 13.59 10.59
C ASP A 351 -28.41 14.06 10.81
N ALA A 352 -29.36 13.13 10.73
CA ALA A 352 -30.77 13.39 10.98
C ALA A 352 -31.07 13.67 12.46
N GLU A 353 -32.07 14.50 12.76
CA GLU A 353 -32.50 14.83 14.13
C GLU A 353 -33.07 13.64 14.91
N TYR A 354 -33.62 12.67 14.21
CA TYR A 354 -34.14 11.44 14.80
C TYR A 354 -32.99 10.63 15.42
N ASP A 355 -33.00 10.44 16.74
CA ASP A 355 -32.01 9.67 17.49
C ASP A 355 -32.63 8.96 18.72
N PRO A 356 -33.44 7.91 18.51
CA PRO A 356 -34.21 7.26 19.57
C PRO A 356 -33.32 6.57 20.62
N ALA A 357 -32.11 6.16 20.24
CA ALA A 357 -31.15 5.49 21.10
C ALA A 357 -30.06 6.44 21.65
N ASN A 358 -30.20 7.75 21.44
CA ASN A 358 -29.24 8.78 21.85
C ASN A 358 -27.78 8.40 21.47
N ARG A 359 -27.59 7.96 20.23
CA ARG A 359 -26.31 7.48 19.67
C ARG A 359 -25.42 8.64 19.25
N ARG A 360 -25.96 9.81 18.90
CA ARG A 360 -25.20 10.98 18.44
C ARG A 360 -24.11 11.41 19.43
N GLN A 361 -24.35 11.29 20.73
CA GLN A 361 -23.35 11.59 21.75
C GLN A 361 -22.08 10.72 21.64
N ASN A 362 -22.16 9.55 20.99
CA ASN A 362 -21.04 8.64 20.81
C ASN A 362 -20.21 8.94 19.56
N ALA A 363 -20.71 9.78 18.65
CA ALA A 363 -20.00 10.13 17.43
C ALA A 363 -18.68 10.83 17.77
N MET A 364 -17.61 10.46 17.07
CA MET A 364 -16.28 11.03 17.22
C MET A 364 -15.72 11.40 15.85
N PRO A 365 -14.78 12.36 15.78
CA PRO A 365 -14.12 12.69 14.52
C PRO A 365 -13.61 11.44 13.82
N LEU A 366 -13.93 11.28 12.53
CA LEU A 366 -13.59 10.10 11.71
C LEU A 366 -14.20 8.77 12.17
N ARG A 367 -15.11 8.79 13.14
CA ARG A 367 -15.81 7.62 13.70
C ARG A 367 -17.26 8.01 14.02
N PRO A 368 -18.12 8.12 13.00
CA PRO A 368 -19.52 8.46 13.19
C PRO A 368 -20.21 7.42 14.09
N ALA A 369 -21.28 7.83 14.76
CA ALA A 369 -22.13 6.88 15.46
C ALA A 369 -23.19 6.32 14.51
N ILE A 370 -23.51 5.05 14.68
CA ILE A 370 -24.47 4.33 13.83
C ILE A 370 -25.69 3.93 14.66
N TYR A 371 -26.87 4.10 14.07
CA TYR A 371 -28.12 3.50 14.54
C TYR A 371 -28.83 2.83 13.35
N MET A 372 -29.50 1.72 13.62
CA MET A 372 -30.09 0.85 12.60
C MET A 372 -31.40 0.26 13.12
N GLU A 373 -32.43 0.25 12.28
CA GLU A 373 -33.74 -0.34 12.60
C GLU A 373 -34.44 -1.04 11.43
#